data_AF-A0A1Q9SYY6-F1
#
_entry.id   AF-A0A1Q9SYY6-F1
#
_cell.length_a   1.000
_cell.length_b   1.000
_cell.length_c   1.000
_cell.angle_alpha   90.00
_cell.angle_beta   90.00
_cell.angle_gamma   90.00
#
_symmetry.space_group_name_H-M   'P 1'
#
loop_
_entity.id
_entity.type
_entity.pdbx_description
1 polymer ?
#
loop_
_entity_poly.entity_id
_entity_poly.type
_entity_poly.pdbx_seq_one_letter_code
_entity_poly.pdbx_strand_id
1 'polypeptide(L)'
;MPPAPGAPAMFAFLDPVLVHVHDLLALLDPWLPPALVVVAVTLVVRLVLHPLNRGTARGTARRRELQPRLAELRERHRHDQRAMQQAMMDLHREEGVSPLPGCLPILVQIPVLAMIYRLFTAPQIAGEENLLLGHTFLGVPLSEHLTSAGAGHLWVFLSLMGLTLVVAAVAARQMRRHLAQDRELTTRLDPGARDRLTDTQRAVQDSMEQMTRVLPLMSFFTVAAVAVLPLAAGVYLVTSSVWGLLERASLRRISVPSSAGAT
;
A
#
# COMPACT_ATOMS: atom_id res chain seq x y z
N MET A 1 18.77 1.68 33.04
CA MET A 1 18.58 0.27 32.62
C MET A 1 18.85 0.21 31.12
N PRO A 2 19.82 -0.59 30.64
CA PRO A 2 20.15 -0.62 29.22
C PRO A 2 19.00 -1.25 28.41
N PRO A 3 18.68 -0.76 27.20
CA PRO A 3 17.64 -1.33 26.37
C PRO A 3 18.01 -2.77 25.94
N ALA A 4 17.03 -3.67 25.94
CA ALA A 4 17.19 -5.06 25.51
C ALA A 4 17.72 -5.13 24.06
N PRO A 5 18.67 -6.04 23.75
CA PRO A 5 19.22 -6.16 22.42
C PRO A 5 18.24 -6.92 21.52
N GLY A 6 17.48 -6.18 20.71
CA GLY A 6 16.59 -6.79 19.71
C GLY A 6 15.82 -5.75 18.89
N ALA A 7 16.37 -5.40 17.72
CA ALA A 7 15.89 -4.46 16.68
C ALA A 7 16.21 -2.96 16.89
N PRO A 8 16.53 -2.21 15.80
CA PRO A 8 17.26 -0.95 15.88
C PRO A 8 16.44 0.20 16.47
N ALA A 9 17.12 1.12 17.16
CA ALA A 9 16.61 2.39 17.71
C ALA A 9 15.89 3.31 16.68
N MET A 10 15.88 2.93 15.40
CA MET A 10 15.28 3.65 14.28
C MET A 10 13.75 3.86 14.43
N PHE A 11 13.05 3.01 15.19
CA PHE A 11 11.59 3.08 15.35
C PHE A 11 11.12 3.26 16.80
N ALA A 12 12.00 3.70 17.70
CA ALA A 12 11.65 3.96 19.10
C ALA A 12 10.56 5.04 19.25
N PHE A 13 10.41 5.94 18.26
CA PHE A 13 9.31 6.92 18.24
C PHE A 13 7.91 6.29 18.19
N LEU A 14 7.79 5.00 17.85
CA LEU A 14 6.52 4.28 17.85
C LEU A 14 6.11 3.77 19.24
N ASP A 15 7.02 3.78 20.22
CA ASP A 15 6.79 3.18 21.55
C ASP A 15 5.56 3.78 22.27
N PRO A 16 5.30 5.10 22.26
CA PRO A 16 4.09 5.65 22.85
C PRO A 16 2.82 5.13 22.17
N VAL A 17 2.83 4.96 20.85
CA VAL A 17 1.69 4.42 20.10
C VAL A 17 1.49 2.94 20.42
N LEU A 18 2.58 2.17 20.54
CA LEU A 18 2.56 0.76 20.93
C LEU A 18 1.92 0.55 22.30
N VAL A 19 2.21 1.41 23.28
CA VAL A 19 1.58 1.35 24.62
C VAL A 19 0.08 1.59 24.54
N HIS A 20 -0.36 2.64 23.85
CA HIS A 20 -1.80 2.93 23.71
C HIS A 20 -2.54 1.82 22.96
N VAL A 21 -1.89 1.22 21.94
CA VAL A 21 -2.46 0.07 21.23
C VAL A 21 -2.53 -1.15 22.15
N HIS A 22 -1.49 -1.42 22.94
CA HIS A 22 -1.49 -2.51 23.92
C HIS A 22 -2.60 -2.34 24.96
N ASP A 23 -2.74 -1.14 25.55
CA ASP A 23 -3.79 -0.83 26.52
C ASP A 23 -5.19 -0.99 25.93
N LEU A 24 -5.39 -0.49 24.70
CA LEU A 24 -6.65 -0.64 23.98
C LEU A 24 -6.98 -2.11 23.70
N LEU A 25 -5.96 -2.92 23.40
CA LEU A 25 -6.13 -4.36 23.18
C LEU A 25 -6.42 -5.11 24.46
N ALA A 26 -5.78 -4.75 25.58
CA ALA A 26 -6.09 -5.31 26.89
C ALA A 26 -7.55 -5.03 27.30
N LEU A 27 -8.11 -3.88 26.91
CA LEU A 27 -9.54 -3.57 27.11
C LEU A 27 -10.47 -4.45 26.26
N LEU A 28 -9.99 -4.91 25.10
CA LEU A 28 -10.74 -5.72 24.14
C LEU A 28 -10.58 -7.23 24.37
N ASP A 29 -9.55 -7.66 25.10
CA ASP A 29 -9.21 -9.06 25.41
C ASP A 29 -10.38 -9.87 26.03
N PRO A 30 -11.22 -9.32 26.92
CA PRO A 30 -12.38 -10.06 27.45
C PRO A 30 -13.48 -10.34 26.42
N TRP A 31 -13.51 -9.57 25.34
CA TRP A 31 -14.62 -9.53 24.37
C TRP A 31 -14.27 -10.15 23.02
N LEU A 32 -12.98 -10.29 22.70
CA LEU A 32 -12.52 -10.89 21.46
C LEU A 32 -11.72 -12.17 21.74
N PRO A 33 -11.94 -13.25 20.96
CA PRO A 33 -10.99 -14.35 20.89
C PRO A 33 -9.59 -13.78 20.61
N PRO A 34 -8.54 -14.26 21.27
CA PRO A 34 -7.19 -13.73 21.10
C PRO A 34 -6.68 -13.75 19.66
N ALA A 35 -7.16 -14.71 18.87
CA ALA A 35 -6.94 -14.82 17.44
C ALA A 35 -7.41 -13.57 16.64
N LEU A 36 -8.47 -12.89 17.07
CA LEU A 36 -9.02 -11.73 16.36
C LEU A 36 -8.30 -10.42 16.71
N VAL A 37 -7.42 -10.43 17.71
CA VAL A 37 -6.68 -9.24 18.14
C VAL A 37 -5.86 -8.67 16.98
N VAL A 38 -5.11 -9.50 16.26
CA VAL A 38 -4.31 -9.05 15.09
C VAL A 38 -5.20 -8.36 14.04
N VAL A 39 -6.36 -8.96 13.76
CA VAL A 39 -7.32 -8.42 12.79
C VAL A 39 -7.88 -7.08 13.28
N ALA A 40 -8.27 -6.99 14.56
CA ALA A 40 -8.79 -5.77 15.17
C ALA A 40 -7.76 -4.63 15.14
N VAL A 41 -6.51 -4.87 15.54
CA VAL A 41 -5.42 -3.86 15.43
C VAL A 41 -5.28 -3.39 14.00
N THR A 42 -5.27 -4.33 13.05
CA THR A 42 -5.13 -4.01 11.63
C THR A 42 -6.26 -3.11 11.14
N LEU A 43 -7.50 -3.39 11.55
CA LEU A 43 -8.68 -2.59 11.20
C LEU A 43 -8.62 -1.19 11.82
N VAL A 44 -8.21 -1.06 13.09
CA VAL A 44 -8.04 0.25 13.75
C VAL A 44 -6.99 1.09 13.02
N VAL A 45 -5.82 0.51 12.74
CA VAL A 45 -4.76 1.20 11.99
C VAL A 45 -5.27 1.63 10.61
N ARG A 46 -5.97 0.73 9.89
CA ARG A 46 -6.55 1.04 8.58
C ARG A 46 -7.61 2.15 8.65
N LEU A 47 -8.39 2.21 9.73
CA LEU A 47 -9.38 3.27 9.95
C LEU A 47 -8.71 4.62 10.22
N VAL A 48 -7.64 4.66 11.01
CA VAL A 48 -6.85 5.88 11.26
C VAL A 48 -6.18 6.37 9.97
N LEU A 49 -5.71 5.46 9.11
CA LEU A 49 -5.11 5.79 7.81
C LEU A 49 -6.14 6.06 6.70
N HIS A 50 -7.42 5.80 6.95
CA HIS A 50 -8.49 6.01 5.97
C HIS A 50 -8.56 7.44 5.41
N PRO A 51 -8.53 8.53 6.20
CA PRO A 51 -8.54 9.90 5.66
C PRO A 51 -7.35 10.18 4.74
N LEU A 52 -6.17 9.66 5.10
CA LEU A 52 -4.95 9.78 4.29
C LEU A 52 -5.14 9.08 2.94
N ASN A 53 -5.65 7.84 2.95
CA ASN A 53 -5.93 7.06 1.74
C ASN A 53 -7.03 7.71 0.87
N ARG A 54 -8.01 8.38 1.49
CA ARG A 54 -9.00 9.20 0.79
C ARG A 54 -8.35 10.37 0.06
N GLY A 55 -7.40 11.05 0.69
CA GLY A 55 -6.63 12.13 0.08
C GLY A 55 -5.85 11.68 -1.16
N THR A 56 -5.15 10.53 -1.06
CA THR A 56 -4.37 9.99 -2.19
C THR A 56 -5.26 9.51 -3.35
N ALA A 57 -6.43 8.93 -3.04
CA ALA A 57 -7.43 8.58 -4.04
C ALA A 57 -7.96 9.81 -4.79
N ARG A 58 -8.30 10.89 -4.07
CA ARG A 58 -8.74 12.16 -4.67
C ARG A 58 -7.66 12.80 -5.55
N GLY A 59 -6.41 12.82 -5.09
CA GLY A 59 -5.29 13.35 -5.88
C GLY A 59 -5.07 12.57 -7.18
N THR A 60 -5.22 11.24 -7.13
CA THR A 60 -5.13 10.39 -8.33
C THR A 60 -6.28 10.66 -9.31
N ALA A 61 -7.49 10.91 -8.81
CA ALA A 61 -8.65 11.28 -9.65
C ALA A 61 -8.43 12.63 -10.34
N ARG A 62 -8.03 13.68 -9.60
CA ARG A 62 -7.71 15.00 -10.18
C ARG A 62 -6.61 14.92 -11.24
N ARG A 63 -5.57 14.12 -11.00
CA ARG A 63 -4.50 13.92 -11.99
C ARG A 63 -5.00 13.30 -13.30
N ARG A 64 -6.03 12.44 -13.25
CA ARG A 64 -6.65 11.89 -14.46
C ARG A 64 -7.40 12.95 -15.25
N GLU A 65 -8.06 13.89 -14.57
CA GLU A 65 -8.74 15.04 -15.20
C GLU A 65 -7.77 16.00 -15.89
N LEU A 66 -6.52 16.09 -15.41
CA LEU A 66 -5.48 16.90 -16.03
C LEU A 66 -4.86 16.27 -17.29
N GLN A 67 -5.05 14.97 -17.54
CA GLN A 67 -4.47 14.28 -18.71
C GLN A 67 -4.74 14.94 -20.08
N PRO A 68 -5.94 15.48 -20.39
CA PRO A 68 -6.15 16.23 -21.63
C PRO A 68 -5.30 17.51 -21.71
N ARG A 69 -5.29 18.35 -20.66
CA ARG A 69 -4.46 19.57 -20.64
C ARG A 69 -2.97 19.26 -20.69
N LEU A 70 -2.57 18.15 -20.09
CA LEU A 70 -1.23 17.59 -20.20
C LEU A 70 -0.85 17.25 -21.65
N ALA A 71 -1.79 16.71 -22.44
CA ALA A 71 -1.55 16.38 -23.84
C ALA A 71 -1.40 17.65 -24.69
N GLU A 72 -2.28 18.63 -24.52
CA GLU A 72 -2.19 19.93 -25.20
C GLU A 72 -0.86 20.64 -24.92
N LEU A 73 -0.42 20.61 -23.66
CA LEU A 73 0.84 21.22 -23.26
C LEU A 73 2.06 20.53 -23.92
N ARG A 74 2.04 19.20 -24.04
CA ARG A 74 3.08 18.45 -24.75
C ARG A 74 3.13 18.81 -26.24
N GLU A 75 1.99 19.05 -26.86
CA GLU A 75 1.92 19.48 -28.26
C GLU A 75 2.49 20.89 -28.42
N ARG A 76 2.11 21.84 -27.55
CA ARG A 76 2.59 23.22 -27.58
C ARG A 76 4.10 23.34 -27.36
N HIS A 77 4.68 22.54 -26.47
CA HIS A 77 6.11 22.59 -26.11
C HIS A 77 6.94 21.44 -26.71
N ARG A 78 6.48 20.84 -27.82
CA ARG A 78 7.10 19.66 -28.44
C ARG A 78 8.61 19.78 -28.68
N HIS A 79 9.08 20.96 -29.08
CA HIS A 79 10.47 21.20 -29.47
C HIS A 79 11.35 21.72 -28.33
N ASP A 80 10.77 22.03 -27.17
CA ASP A 80 11.51 22.58 -26.03
C ASP A 80 11.17 21.78 -24.77
N GLN A 81 12.03 20.79 -24.48
CA GLN A 81 11.87 19.94 -23.30
C GLN A 81 11.99 20.73 -21.99
N ARG A 82 12.77 21.83 -21.96
CA ARG A 82 12.92 22.64 -20.75
C ARG A 82 11.65 23.44 -20.48
N ALA A 83 11.11 24.09 -21.51
CA ALA A 83 9.83 24.78 -21.41
C ALA A 83 8.69 23.82 -21.09
N MET A 84 8.69 22.61 -21.68
CA MET A 84 7.71 21.57 -21.36
C MET A 84 7.78 21.15 -19.88
N GLN A 85 8.97 20.93 -19.33
CA GLN A 85 9.13 20.58 -17.91
C GLN A 85 8.66 21.70 -16.98
N GLN A 86 8.98 22.96 -17.29
CA GLN A 86 8.55 24.11 -16.50
C GLN A 86 7.04 24.30 -16.53
N ALA A 87 6.46 24.40 -17.73
CA ALA A 87 5.02 24.54 -17.89
C ALA A 87 4.27 23.37 -17.25
N MET A 88 4.90 22.19 -17.24
CA MET A 88 4.32 21.06 -16.55
C MET A 88 4.30 21.24 -15.03
N MET A 89 5.40 21.72 -14.44
CA MET A 89 5.42 21.99 -13.01
C MET A 89 4.42 23.09 -12.65
N ASP A 90 4.27 24.10 -13.50
CA ASP A 90 3.37 25.21 -13.27
C ASP A 90 1.90 24.78 -13.35
N LEU A 91 1.50 23.99 -14.35
CA LEU A 91 0.14 23.42 -14.40
C LEU A 91 -0.19 22.56 -13.17
N HIS A 92 0.75 21.75 -12.68
CA HIS A 92 0.54 20.96 -11.46
C HIS A 92 0.39 21.85 -10.22
N ARG A 93 1.11 22.98 -10.14
CA ARG A 93 1.01 23.95 -9.05
C ARG A 93 -0.30 24.74 -9.10
N GLU A 94 -0.69 25.22 -10.28
CA GLU A 94 -1.95 25.95 -10.51
C GLU A 94 -3.16 25.11 -10.10
N GLU A 95 -3.15 23.83 -10.44
CA GLU A 95 -4.25 22.89 -10.14
C GLU A 95 -4.14 22.28 -8.73
N GLY A 96 -3.08 22.61 -7.98
CA GLY A 96 -2.84 22.09 -6.64
C GLY A 96 -2.69 20.56 -6.58
N VAL A 97 -2.21 19.94 -7.66
CA VAL A 97 -2.04 18.48 -7.77
C VAL A 97 -0.57 18.10 -7.57
N SER A 98 -0.29 17.31 -6.54
CA SER A 98 1.06 16.79 -6.30
C SER A 98 1.49 15.80 -7.41
N PRO A 99 2.76 15.84 -7.87
CA PRO A 99 3.28 14.91 -8.87
C PRO A 99 3.46 13.47 -8.35
N LEU A 100 3.51 13.25 -7.03
CA LEU A 100 3.80 11.96 -6.38
C LEU A 100 2.71 11.50 -5.40
N PRO A 101 1.44 11.35 -5.80
CA PRO A 101 0.38 10.95 -4.87
C PRO A 101 0.55 9.51 -4.33
N GLY A 102 1.42 8.70 -4.94
CA GLY A 102 1.57 7.27 -4.63
C GLY A 102 2.63 6.90 -3.59
N CYS A 103 3.55 7.80 -3.21
CA CYS A 103 4.61 7.45 -2.25
C CYS A 103 4.19 7.64 -0.79
N LEU A 104 3.23 8.55 -0.53
CA LEU A 104 2.77 8.87 0.83
C LEU A 104 2.25 7.64 1.60
N PRO A 105 1.43 6.74 1.01
CA PRO A 105 0.98 5.55 1.72
C PRO A 105 2.12 4.59 2.05
N ILE A 106 3.11 4.45 1.14
CA ILE A 106 4.26 3.56 1.34
C ILE A 106 5.12 4.04 2.51
N LEU A 107 5.35 5.36 2.60
CA LEU A 107 6.12 5.95 3.70
C LEU A 107 5.48 5.68 5.07
N VAL A 108 4.15 5.73 5.15
CA VAL A 108 3.42 5.42 6.39
C VAL A 108 3.31 3.92 6.66
N GLN A 109 3.29 3.11 5.60
CA GLN A 109 3.18 1.65 5.69
C GLN A 109 4.42 1.00 6.32
N ILE A 110 5.61 1.56 6.10
CA ILE A 110 6.88 1.02 6.64
C ILE A 110 6.88 1.06 8.19
N PRO A 111 6.66 2.22 8.86
CA PRO A 111 6.57 2.28 10.32
C PRO A 111 5.46 1.38 10.90
N VAL A 112 4.30 1.30 10.24
CA VAL A 112 3.19 0.48 10.71
C VAL A 112 3.55 -1.01 10.69
N LEU A 113 4.21 -1.49 9.63
CA LEU A 113 4.65 -2.87 9.57
C LEU A 113 5.69 -3.18 10.65
N ALA A 114 6.63 -2.26 10.88
CA ALA A 114 7.61 -2.39 11.96
C ALA A 114 6.94 -2.44 13.35
N MET A 115 5.88 -1.64 13.55
CA MET A 115 5.07 -1.64 14.78
C MET A 115 4.43 -3.01 15.02
N ILE A 116 3.75 -3.55 14.01
CA ILE A 116 3.09 -4.86 14.10
C ILE A 116 4.10 -5.98 14.31
N TYR A 117 5.21 -5.96 13.58
CA TYR A 117 6.27 -6.94 13.76
C TYR A 117 6.76 -6.95 15.21
N ARG A 118 7.08 -5.78 15.79
CA ARG A 118 7.48 -5.67 17.20
C ARG A 118 6.40 -6.13 18.17
N LEU A 119 5.14 -5.74 17.92
CA LEU A 119 4.00 -6.11 18.76
C LEU A 119 3.83 -7.63 18.92
N PHE A 120 4.25 -8.43 17.94
CA PHE A 120 4.10 -9.90 17.95
C PHE A 120 5.42 -10.68 17.97
N THR A 121 6.56 -10.01 18.17
CA THR A 121 7.88 -10.66 18.31
C THR A 121 8.65 -10.20 19.55
N ALA A 122 8.35 -9.01 20.08
CA ALA A 122 9.04 -8.50 21.26
C ALA A 122 8.44 -9.11 22.54
N PRO A 123 9.26 -9.76 23.39
CA PRO A 123 8.80 -10.35 24.65
C PRO A 123 8.31 -9.30 25.66
N GLN A 124 8.78 -8.06 25.53
CA GLN A 124 8.42 -6.94 26.39
C GLN A 124 8.10 -5.72 25.54
N ILE A 125 7.09 -4.95 25.93
CA ILE A 125 6.71 -3.67 25.31
C ILE A 125 6.71 -2.60 26.40
N ALA A 126 7.56 -1.59 26.24
CA ALA A 126 7.71 -0.50 27.22
C ALA A 126 8.05 -0.94 28.67
N GLY A 127 8.63 -2.14 28.85
CA GLY A 127 9.00 -2.69 30.15
C GLY A 127 7.97 -3.65 30.75
N GLU A 128 6.79 -3.78 30.16
CA GLU A 128 5.74 -4.72 30.55
C GLU A 128 5.82 -6.02 29.74
N GLU A 129 5.38 -7.14 30.32
CA GLU A 129 5.29 -8.43 29.63
C GLU A 129 4.28 -8.36 28.48
N ASN A 130 4.68 -8.82 27.30
CA ASN A 130 3.81 -8.80 26.15
C ASN A 130 2.82 -9.98 26.18
N LEU A 131 1.67 -9.75 26.81
CA LEU A 131 0.57 -10.71 26.92
C LEU A 131 0.09 -11.23 25.54
N LEU A 132 0.30 -10.46 24.47
CA LEU A 132 -0.11 -10.83 23.11
C LEU A 132 0.68 -12.02 22.53
N LEU A 133 1.88 -12.31 23.05
CA LEU A 133 2.68 -13.46 22.61
C LEU A 133 2.12 -14.80 23.12
N GLY A 134 1.38 -14.78 24.23
CA GLY A 134 0.72 -15.98 24.77
C GLY A 134 -0.50 -16.41 23.96
N HIS A 135 -0.96 -15.57 23.04
CA HIS A 135 -2.16 -15.81 22.27
C HIS A 135 -1.91 -16.66 21.02
N THR A 136 -2.88 -17.51 20.72
CA THR A 136 -2.86 -18.38 19.54
C THR A 136 -3.92 -17.95 18.53
N PHE A 137 -3.60 -18.10 17.25
CA PHE A 137 -4.50 -17.95 16.12
C PHE A 137 -4.79 -19.33 15.55
N LEU A 138 -6.05 -19.80 15.64
CA LEU A 138 -6.45 -21.14 15.21
C LEU A 138 -5.57 -22.26 15.83
N GLY A 139 -5.12 -22.07 17.07
CA GLY A 139 -4.25 -23.02 17.79
C GLY A 139 -2.74 -22.82 17.55
N VAL A 140 -2.36 -21.88 16.69
CA VAL A 140 -0.96 -21.61 16.31
C VAL A 140 -0.46 -20.34 17.02
N PRO A 141 0.67 -20.37 17.76
CA PRO A 141 1.29 -19.17 18.30
C PRO A 141 1.50 -18.09 17.25
N LEU A 142 1.18 -16.84 17.60
CA LEU A 142 1.24 -15.70 16.69
C LEU A 142 2.66 -15.38 16.17
N SER A 143 3.68 -15.78 16.92
CA SER A 143 5.11 -15.62 16.60
C SER A 143 5.69 -16.77 15.77
N GLU A 144 4.92 -17.85 15.55
CA GLU A 144 5.39 -19.03 14.82
C GLU A 144 5.58 -18.72 13.32
N HIS A 145 6.59 -19.34 12.71
CA HIS A 145 6.91 -19.22 11.28
C HIS A 145 6.50 -20.48 10.53
N LEU A 146 6.25 -20.37 9.22
CA LEU A 146 5.89 -21.52 8.38
C LEU A 146 6.91 -22.66 8.46
N THR A 147 8.21 -22.34 8.53
CA THR A 147 9.29 -23.34 8.57
C THR A 147 9.42 -24.04 9.91
N SER A 148 8.93 -23.44 11.00
CA SER A 148 8.91 -24.03 12.33
C SER A 148 7.58 -24.70 12.66
N ALA A 149 6.55 -24.48 11.83
CA ALA A 149 5.20 -24.97 12.07
C ALA A 149 5.15 -26.50 12.09
N GLY A 150 4.60 -27.06 13.18
CA GLY A 150 4.28 -28.48 13.24
C GLY A 150 3.31 -28.91 12.13
N ALA A 151 3.36 -30.18 11.73
CA ALA A 151 2.55 -30.70 10.62
C ALA A 151 1.04 -30.44 10.77
N GLY A 152 0.54 -30.40 12.01
CA GLY A 152 -0.85 -30.09 12.35
C GLY A 152 -1.24 -28.61 12.21
N HIS A 153 -0.28 -27.68 12.06
CA HIS A 153 -0.51 -26.24 11.96
C HIS A 153 -0.27 -25.69 10.54
N LEU A 154 0.35 -26.48 9.65
CA LEU A 154 0.64 -26.09 8.27
C LEU A 154 -0.60 -25.65 7.49
N TRP A 155 -1.77 -26.24 7.76
CA TRP A 155 -3.01 -25.86 7.09
C TRP A 155 -3.38 -24.39 7.31
N VAL A 156 -3.06 -23.81 8.47
CA VAL A 156 -3.30 -22.39 8.76
C VAL A 156 -2.47 -21.53 7.81
N PHE A 157 -1.16 -21.80 7.72
CA PHE A 157 -0.28 -21.06 6.83
C PHE A 157 -0.62 -21.27 5.36
N LEU A 158 -0.96 -22.49 4.94
CA LEU A 158 -1.38 -22.78 3.56
C LEU A 158 -2.68 -22.06 3.20
N SER A 159 -3.66 -22.02 4.12
CA SER A 159 -4.90 -21.27 3.91
C SER A 159 -4.63 -19.77 3.78
N LEU A 160 -3.73 -19.23 4.60
CA LEU A 160 -3.33 -17.84 4.59
C LEU A 160 -2.60 -17.48 3.29
N MET A 161 -1.65 -18.31 2.84
CA MET A 161 -0.96 -18.14 1.56
C MET A 161 -1.92 -18.23 0.38
N GLY A 162 -2.86 -19.17 0.40
CA GLY A 162 -3.92 -19.30 -0.61
C GLY A 162 -4.79 -18.05 -0.70
N LEU A 163 -5.25 -17.54 0.44
CA LEU A 163 -5.99 -16.27 0.50
C LEU A 163 -5.14 -15.09 0.00
N THR A 164 -3.86 -15.03 0.40
CA THR A 164 -2.92 -14.00 -0.08
C THR A 164 -2.77 -14.05 -1.60
N LEU A 165 -2.66 -15.25 -2.17
CA LEU A 165 -2.53 -15.44 -3.61
C LEU A 165 -3.78 -14.95 -4.35
N VAL A 166 -4.97 -15.25 -3.84
CA VAL A 166 -6.24 -14.75 -4.40
C VAL A 166 -6.26 -13.21 -4.36
N VAL A 167 -5.94 -12.61 -3.21
CA VAL A 167 -5.88 -11.16 -3.04
C VAL A 167 -4.86 -10.51 -3.97
N ALA A 168 -3.66 -11.10 -4.07
CA ALA A 168 -2.59 -10.64 -4.95
C ALA A 168 -2.98 -10.73 -6.44
N ALA A 169 -3.68 -11.80 -6.83
CA ALA A 169 -4.20 -11.97 -8.19
C ALA A 169 -5.29 -10.94 -8.52
N VAL A 170 -6.21 -10.66 -7.59
CA VAL A 170 -7.22 -9.61 -7.73
C VAL A 170 -6.55 -8.24 -7.84
N ALA A 171 -5.58 -7.93 -6.98
CA ALA A 171 -4.82 -6.69 -7.03
C ALA A 171 -4.04 -6.54 -8.35
N ALA A 172 -3.39 -7.61 -8.83
CA ALA A 172 -2.68 -7.61 -10.10
C ALA A 172 -3.63 -7.38 -11.28
N ARG A 173 -4.79 -8.06 -11.32
CA ARG A 173 -5.82 -7.84 -12.34
C ARG A 173 -6.33 -6.41 -12.31
N GLN A 174 -6.58 -5.87 -11.12
CA GLN A 174 -7.02 -4.48 -10.95
C GLN A 174 -5.98 -3.48 -11.48
N MET A 175 -4.71 -3.68 -11.16
CA MET A 175 -3.61 -2.82 -11.61
C MET A 175 -3.45 -2.89 -13.13
N ARG A 176 -3.48 -4.11 -13.72
CA ARG A 176 -3.43 -4.30 -15.18
C ARG A 176 -4.56 -3.54 -15.88
N ARG A 177 -5.78 -3.58 -15.33
CA ARG A 177 -6.92 -2.82 -15.88
C ARG A 177 -6.69 -1.31 -15.83
N HIS A 178 -6.19 -0.77 -14.71
CA HIS A 178 -5.89 0.66 -14.61
C HIS A 178 -4.79 1.10 -15.59
N LEU A 179 -3.70 0.33 -15.67
CA LEU A 179 -2.61 0.61 -16.62
C LEU A 179 -3.09 0.55 -18.08
N ALA A 180 -3.98 -0.38 -18.41
CA ALA A 180 -4.58 -0.47 -19.74
C ALA A 180 -5.47 0.76 -20.03
N GLN A 181 -6.30 1.19 -19.08
CA GLN A 181 -7.13 2.39 -19.21
C GLN A 181 -6.29 3.65 -19.39
N ASP A 182 -5.24 3.82 -18.58
CA ASP A 182 -4.35 4.97 -18.69
C ASP A 182 -3.62 4.98 -20.04
N ARG A 183 -3.16 3.80 -20.52
CA ARG A 183 -2.57 3.66 -21.86
C ARG A 183 -3.56 4.04 -22.97
N GLU A 184 -4.77 3.51 -22.94
CA GLU A 184 -5.80 3.84 -23.93
C GLU A 184 -6.11 5.34 -23.94
N LEU A 185 -6.23 5.97 -22.77
CA LEU A 185 -6.51 7.40 -22.67
C LEU A 185 -5.35 8.23 -23.22
N THR A 186 -4.09 7.86 -22.92
CA THR A 186 -2.93 8.53 -23.52
C THR A 186 -2.88 8.39 -25.03
N THR A 187 -3.16 7.20 -25.57
CA THR A 187 -3.20 6.97 -27.03
C THR A 187 -4.33 7.73 -27.71
N ARG A 188 -5.49 7.89 -27.05
CA ARG A 188 -6.61 8.67 -27.57
C ARG A 188 -6.33 10.17 -27.58
N LEU A 189 -5.65 10.68 -26.55
CA LEU A 189 -5.34 12.10 -26.44
C LEU A 189 -4.20 12.55 -27.36
N ASP A 190 -3.25 11.67 -27.67
CA ASP A 190 -2.14 11.99 -28.59
C ASP A 190 -1.84 10.81 -29.54
N PRO A 191 -2.65 10.63 -30.60
CA PRO A 191 -2.44 9.56 -31.55
C PRO A 191 -1.14 9.78 -32.35
N GLY A 192 -0.32 8.72 -32.45
CA GLY A 192 0.96 8.78 -33.16
C GLY A 192 2.09 9.47 -32.38
N ALA A 193 1.91 9.79 -31.09
CA ALA A 193 2.98 10.31 -30.23
C ALA A 193 4.25 9.45 -30.31
N ARG A 194 4.10 8.13 -30.36
CA ARG A 194 5.19 7.15 -30.44
C ARG A 194 6.00 7.25 -31.74
N ASP A 195 5.36 7.55 -32.85
CA ASP A 195 6.00 7.62 -34.17
C ASP A 195 6.89 8.87 -34.27
N ARG A 196 6.51 9.94 -33.57
CA ARG A 196 7.22 11.23 -33.52
C ARG A 196 8.51 11.22 -32.70
N LEU A 197 8.77 10.16 -31.93
CA LEU A 197 9.95 10.03 -31.06
C LEU A 197 11.19 9.62 -31.86
N THR A 198 12.37 10.05 -31.43
CA THR A 198 13.64 9.52 -31.95
C THR A 198 13.86 8.07 -31.52
N ASP A 199 14.73 7.33 -32.21
CA ASP A 199 14.98 5.91 -31.90
C ASP A 199 15.44 5.69 -30.44
N THR A 200 16.28 6.59 -29.93
CA THR A 200 16.71 6.59 -28.52
C THR A 200 15.54 6.82 -27.56
N GLN A 201 14.64 7.75 -27.88
CA GLN A 201 13.45 8.04 -27.06
C GLN A 201 12.45 6.88 -27.10
N ARG A 202 12.25 6.23 -28.26
CA ARG A 202 11.41 5.03 -28.38
C ARG A 202 11.96 3.89 -27.53
N ALA A 203 13.28 3.63 -27.59
CA ALA A 203 13.91 2.60 -26.76
C ALA A 203 13.69 2.85 -25.25
N VAL A 204 13.80 4.11 -24.81
CA VAL A 204 13.48 4.49 -23.42
C VAL A 204 12.00 4.28 -23.11
N GLN A 205 11.09 4.66 -24.00
CA GLN A 205 9.65 4.48 -23.79
C GLN A 205 9.24 3.00 -23.76
N ASP A 206 9.85 2.16 -24.60
CA ASP A 206 9.66 0.72 -24.64
C ASP A 206 10.12 0.07 -23.33
N SER A 207 11.25 0.53 -22.79
CA SER A 207 11.74 0.10 -21.47
C SER A 207 10.77 0.47 -20.35
N MET A 208 10.16 1.66 -20.39
CA MET A 208 9.13 2.09 -19.44
C MET A 208 7.84 1.28 -19.61
N GLU A 209 7.45 0.95 -20.84
CA GLU A 209 6.29 0.10 -21.12
C GLU A 209 6.51 -1.32 -20.58
N GLN A 210 7.71 -1.86 -20.75
CA GLN A 210 8.10 -3.15 -20.19
C GLN A 210 8.08 -3.13 -18.66
N MET A 211 8.64 -2.09 -18.02
CA MET A 211 8.58 -1.93 -16.57
C MET A 211 7.14 -1.90 -16.07
N THR A 212 6.24 -1.17 -16.75
CA THR A 212 4.82 -1.13 -16.37
C THR A 212 4.09 -2.46 -16.56
N ARG A 213 4.55 -3.36 -17.44
CA ARG A 213 4.02 -4.74 -17.54
C ARG A 213 4.43 -5.61 -16.35
N VAL A 214 5.60 -5.34 -15.76
CA VAL A 214 6.12 -6.08 -14.60
C VAL A 214 5.54 -5.58 -13.28
N LEU A 215 5.16 -4.30 -13.17
CA LEU A 215 4.60 -3.70 -11.94
C LEU A 215 3.48 -4.55 -11.28
N PRO A 216 2.47 -5.08 -12.00
CA PRO A 216 1.42 -5.88 -11.36
C PRO A 216 1.91 -7.22 -10.79
N LEU A 217 3.07 -7.73 -11.23
CA LEU A 217 3.66 -8.96 -10.67
C LEU A 217 4.21 -8.73 -9.26
N MET A 218 4.53 -7.47 -8.91
CA MET A 218 5.03 -7.13 -7.58
C MET A 218 4.02 -7.42 -6.47
N SER A 219 2.71 -7.50 -6.75
CA SER A 219 1.73 -7.88 -5.72
C SER A 219 1.93 -9.31 -5.22
N PHE A 220 2.52 -10.20 -6.01
CA PHE A 220 2.80 -11.58 -5.61
C PHE A 220 3.96 -11.69 -4.62
N PHE A 221 4.79 -10.65 -4.48
CA PHE A 221 5.80 -10.58 -3.44
C PHE A 221 5.20 -10.74 -2.03
N THR A 222 3.96 -10.28 -1.83
CA THR A 222 3.26 -10.45 -0.55
C THR A 222 3.03 -11.91 -0.17
N VAL A 223 2.86 -12.81 -1.14
CA VAL A 223 2.73 -14.26 -0.89
C VAL A 223 4.04 -14.82 -0.34
N ALA A 224 5.18 -14.42 -0.93
CA ALA A 224 6.48 -14.80 -0.43
C ALA A 224 6.76 -14.21 0.97
N ALA A 225 6.37 -12.95 1.20
CA ALA A 225 6.49 -12.32 2.51
C ALA A 225 5.69 -13.10 3.59
N VAL A 226 4.44 -13.50 3.30
CA VAL A 226 3.63 -14.31 4.22
C VAL A 226 4.26 -15.67 4.53
N ALA A 227 4.99 -16.26 3.57
CA ALA A 227 5.67 -17.54 3.79
C ALA A 227 6.91 -17.42 4.69
N VAL A 228 7.54 -16.25 4.75
CA VAL A 228 8.79 -16.02 5.51
C VAL A 228 8.54 -15.36 6.86
N LEU A 229 7.46 -14.58 6.98
CA LEU A 229 7.15 -13.81 8.19
C LEU A 229 6.43 -14.65 9.26
N PRO A 230 6.44 -14.20 10.53
CA PRO A 230 5.59 -14.78 11.58
C PRO A 230 4.11 -14.73 11.19
N LEU A 231 3.33 -15.65 11.74
CA LEU A 231 1.90 -15.78 11.48
C LEU A 231 1.14 -14.44 11.64
N ALA A 232 1.40 -13.70 12.72
CA ALA A 232 0.75 -12.41 12.96
C ALA A 232 1.01 -11.39 11.85
N ALA A 233 2.25 -11.29 11.37
CA ALA A 233 2.60 -10.40 10.28
C ALA A 233 1.96 -10.87 8.96
N GLY A 234 1.85 -12.18 8.73
CA GLY A 234 1.12 -12.73 7.60
C GLY A 234 -0.37 -12.37 7.62
N VAL A 235 -1.05 -12.58 8.76
CA VAL A 235 -2.46 -12.21 8.96
C VAL A 235 -2.66 -10.72 8.75
N TYR A 236 -1.78 -9.88 9.32
CA TYR A 236 -1.78 -8.44 9.10
C TYR A 236 -1.71 -8.10 7.61
N LEU A 237 -0.75 -8.64 6.85
CA LEU A 237 -0.56 -8.33 5.44
C LEU A 237 -1.79 -8.68 4.61
N VAL A 238 -2.40 -9.84 4.88
CA VAL A 238 -3.61 -10.28 4.19
C VAL A 238 -4.80 -9.39 4.51
N THR A 239 -5.11 -9.18 5.79
CA THR A 239 -6.22 -8.32 6.22
C THR A 239 -6.06 -6.90 5.67
N SER A 240 -4.84 -6.37 5.75
CA SER A 240 -4.48 -5.05 5.24
C SER A 240 -4.67 -4.96 3.71
N SER A 241 -4.29 -6.00 2.98
CA SER A 241 -4.47 -6.06 1.52
C SER A 241 -5.94 -6.19 1.10
N VAL A 242 -6.72 -7.01 1.82
CA VAL A 242 -8.18 -7.13 1.64
C VAL A 242 -8.86 -5.79 1.88
N TRP A 243 -8.55 -5.14 3.00
CA TRP A 243 -9.06 -3.80 3.29
C TRP A 243 -8.73 -2.83 2.16
N GLY A 244 -7.48 -2.80 1.70
CA GLY A 244 -7.08 -1.92 0.60
C GLY A 244 -7.83 -2.19 -0.71
N LEU A 245 -8.25 -3.42 -0.99
CA LEU A 245 -9.13 -3.72 -2.13
C LEU A 245 -10.54 -3.17 -1.93
N LEU A 246 -11.13 -3.39 -0.74
CA LEU A 246 -12.46 -2.91 -0.38
C LEU A 246 -12.52 -1.38 -0.36
N GLU A 247 -11.54 -0.74 0.28
CA GLU A 247 -11.40 0.70 0.36
C GLU A 247 -11.29 1.30 -1.05
N ARG A 248 -10.45 0.75 -1.92
CA ARG A 248 -10.36 1.21 -3.32
C ARG A 248 -11.67 1.00 -4.08
N ALA A 249 -12.39 -0.09 -3.85
CA ALA A 249 -13.70 -0.31 -4.46
C ALA A 249 -14.73 0.74 -4.01
N SER A 250 -14.71 1.11 -2.73
CA SER A 250 -15.56 2.17 -2.17
C SER A 250 -15.20 3.55 -2.71
N LEU A 251 -13.91 3.89 -2.70
CA LEU A 251 -13.42 5.22 -3.10
C LEU A 251 -13.51 5.49 -4.60
N ARG A 252 -13.62 4.47 -5.45
CA ARG A 252 -13.93 4.63 -6.88
C ARG A 252 -15.24 5.37 -7.14
N ARG A 253 -16.18 5.37 -6.18
CA ARG A 253 -17.47 6.08 -6.29
C ARG A 253 -17.36 7.57 -6.02
N ILE A 254 -16.23 8.06 -5.51
CA ILE A 254 -15.99 9.48 -5.29
C ILE A 254 -15.51 10.07 -6.62
N SER A 255 -16.46 10.27 -7.53
CA SER A 255 -16.33 11.18 -8.67
C SER A 255 -16.03 12.57 -8.09
N VAL A 256 -14.91 13.18 -8.47
CA VAL A 256 -14.70 14.60 -8.15
C VAL A 256 -15.75 15.36 -8.99
N PRO A 257 -16.61 16.20 -8.38
CA PRO A 257 -17.43 17.12 -9.15
C PRO A 257 -16.47 18.00 -9.94
N SER A 258 -16.63 18.03 -11.26
CA SER A 258 -15.91 18.97 -12.11
C SER A 258 -15.98 20.36 -11.48
N SER A 259 -14.85 20.93 -11.06
CA SER A 259 -14.77 22.35 -10.71
C SER A 259 -14.79 23.21 -11.98
N ALA A 260 -15.65 22.87 -12.94
CA ALA A 260 -16.17 23.79 -13.94
C ALA A 260 -17.28 24.61 -13.26
N GLY A 261 -16.87 25.56 -12.42
CA GLY A 261 -17.81 26.36 -11.64
C GLY A 261 -17.17 27.09 -10.46
N ALA A 262 -16.03 27.72 -10.67
CA ALA A 262 -15.63 28.86 -9.86
C ALA A 262 -15.42 30.02 -10.84
N THR A 263 -16.52 30.76 -11.03
CA THR A 263 -16.58 32.08 -11.66
C THR A 263 -15.70 33.09 -10.94
#